data_AF-A0A1B0ZH59-F1
#
_entry.id   AF-A0A1B0ZH59-F1
#
_cell.length_a   1.000
_cell.length_b   1.000
_cell.length_c   1.000
_cell.angle_alpha   90.00
_cell.angle_beta   90.00
_cell.angle_gamma   90.00
#
_symmetry.space_group_name_H-M   'P 1'
#
loop_
_entity.id
_entity.type
_entity.pdbx_description
1 polymer ?
#
loop_
_entity_poly.entity_id
_entity_poly.type
_entity_poly.pdbx_seq_one_letter_code
_entity_poly.pdbx_strand_id
1 'polypeptide(L)'
;MSTAPEPAHVVDPGTDRCSCGSDHDHGPTGNDVVHALGRGFAILSLLTPLLALVLFAACLVATPTSAGVLFLGIGLGLAHLALMLVAGTVGAKKGPAMTTSPWFLVGRVAIEELLRLLVALIALVTLSWQWRGALGLWIGVGAMLVWAILATVQLATSRRRIARPSDWSKETVLSVLDGGISVRRAMTVRFVDIAGLFLFQLGACTLVTAAPIMTVATIVLSIASGLSTLIVQSLSPARRKNSPWVFAPCAIGVVTAALAVAFVLAPGVAALS
;
A
#
# COMPACT_ATOMS: atom_id res chain seq x y z
N MET A 1 -53.85 37.32 14.08
CA MET A 1 -53.41 38.07 12.88
C MET A 1 -52.50 39.20 13.33
N SER A 2 -51.20 39.09 13.03
CA SER A 2 -50.26 40.22 12.95
C SER A 2 -49.09 39.74 12.10
N THR A 3 -49.17 39.99 10.80
CA THR A 3 -48.13 39.74 9.80
C THR A 3 -47.18 40.93 9.79
N ALA A 4 -46.04 40.81 10.46
CA ALA A 4 -44.94 41.74 10.24
C ALA A 4 -44.22 41.33 8.94
N PRO A 5 -43.97 42.25 8.00
CA PRO A 5 -43.26 41.93 6.76
C PRO A 5 -41.79 41.64 7.03
N GLU A 6 -41.30 40.58 6.41
CA GLU A 6 -39.88 40.27 6.24
C GLU A 6 -39.15 41.47 5.64
N PRO A 7 -38.01 41.93 6.19
CA PRO A 7 -37.30 43.06 5.62
C PRO A 7 -36.80 42.67 4.23
N ALA A 8 -37.23 43.43 3.23
CA ALA A 8 -36.84 43.25 1.84
C ALA A 8 -35.31 43.22 1.70
N HIS A 9 -34.79 42.21 1.01
CA HIS A 9 -33.40 42.17 0.58
C HIS A 9 -33.08 43.43 -0.23
N VAL A 10 -32.29 44.33 0.35
CA VAL A 10 -31.70 45.46 -0.39
C VAL A 10 -30.59 44.87 -1.26
N VAL A 11 -30.90 44.66 -2.53
CA VAL A 11 -29.89 44.40 -3.56
C VAL A 11 -29.35 45.75 -3.97
N ASP A 12 -28.14 46.08 -3.51
CA ASP A 12 -27.43 47.29 -3.93
C ASP A 12 -27.01 47.14 -5.40
N PRO A 13 -27.51 47.98 -6.33
CA PRO A 13 -27.24 47.83 -7.75
C PRO A 13 -25.83 48.38 -8.04
N GLY A 14 -24.83 47.51 -8.01
CA GLY A 14 -23.45 47.90 -8.35
C GLY A 14 -22.34 46.99 -7.83
N THR A 15 -22.65 45.98 -7.02
CA THR A 15 -21.66 45.03 -6.51
C THR A 15 -22.12 43.60 -6.74
N ASP A 16 -21.43 42.86 -7.63
CA ASP A 16 -21.57 41.41 -7.86
C ASP A 16 -21.09 40.55 -6.67
N ARG A 17 -21.31 41.01 -5.44
CA ARG A 17 -20.95 40.31 -4.21
C ARG A 17 -22.13 40.26 -3.28
N CYS A 18 -22.79 39.10 -3.25
CA CYS A 18 -23.61 38.71 -2.11
C CYS A 18 -22.74 38.78 -0.84
N SER A 19 -22.99 39.78 0.01
CA SER A 19 -22.39 39.87 1.33
C SER A 19 -23.09 38.88 2.27
N CYS A 20 -22.75 37.59 2.15
CA CYS A 20 -23.16 36.58 3.11
C CYS A 20 -22.30 36.72 4.38
N GLY A 21 -22.62 37.72 5.20
CA GLY A 21 -22.09 37.90 6.55
C GLY A 21 -22.78 36.95 7.53
N SER A 22 -22.49 35.66 7.43
CA SER A 22 -22.84 34.66 8.44
C SER A 22 -21.79 33.57 8.41
N ASP A 23 -21.09 33.43 9.53
CA ASP A 23 -20.07 32.42 9.82
C ASP A 23 -20.74 31.04 10.01
N HIS A 24 -21.50 30.62 8.99
CA HIS A 24 -21.95 29.25 8.88
C HIS A 24 -20.76 28.45 8.39
N ASP A 25 -20.25 27.54 9.24
CA ASP A 25 -19.26 26.52 8.88
C ASP A 25 -19.78 25.74 7.66
N HIS A 26 -19.47 26.25 6.47
CA HIS A 26 -19.72 25.54 5.24
C HIS A 26 -18.77 24.34 5.25
N GLY A 27 -19.33 23.13 5.26
CA GLY A 27 -18.56 21.91 5.12
C GLY A 27 -17.60 22.00 3.92
N PRO A 28 -16.47 21.28 3.95
CA PRO A 28 -15.41 21.45 2.95
C PRO A 28 -15.95 21.32 1.53
N THR A 29 -15.64 22.29 0.69
CA THR A 29 -16.09 22.27 -0.70
C THR A 29 -15.34 21.18 -1.48
N GLY A 30 -15.89 20.76 -2.62
CA GLY A 30 -15.20 19.82 -3.51
C GLY A 30 -13.81 20.32 -3.94
N ASN A 31 -13.64 21.63 -4.09
CA ASN A 31 -12.35 22.24 -4.43
C ASN A 31 -11.31 22.10 -3.29
N ASP A 32 -11.75 22.28 -2.04
CA ASP A 32 -10.89 22.09 -0.86
C ASP A 32 -10.41 20.64 -0.76
N VAL A 33 -11.31 19.69 -1.05
CA VAL A 33 -10.98 18.26 -1.08
C VAL A 33 -9.98 17.95 -2.18
N VAL A 34 -10.15 18.48 -3.40
CA VAL A 34 -9.20 18.29 -4.51
C VAL A 34 -7.81 18.82 -4.15
N HIS A 35 -7.72 20.03 -3.59
CA HIS A 35 -6.45 20.61 -3.16
C HIS A 35 -5.79 19.80 -2.04
N ALA A 36 -6.56 19.38 -1.04
CA ALA A 36 -6.07 18.55 0.05
C ALA A 36 -5.60 17.18 -0.45
N LEU A 37 -6.32 16.54 -1.37
CA LEU A 37 -5.95 15.27 -1.99
C LEU A 37 -4.67 15.41 -2.80
N GLY A 38 -4.57 16.47 -3.62
CA GLY A 38 -3.37 16.78 -4.39
C GLY A 38 -2.13 16.96 -3.51
N ARG A 39 -2.27 17.67 -2.38
CA ARG A 39 -1.21 17.82 -1.37
C ARG A 39 -0.89 16.49 -0.70
N GLY A 40 -1.90 15.71 -0.34
CA GLY A 40 -1.76 14.37 0.23
C GLY A 40 -0.94 13.44 -0.67
N PHE A 41 -1.30 13.34 -1.96
CA PHE A 41 -0.55 12.55 -2.93
C PHE A 41 0.89 13.05 -3.11
N ALA A 42 1.12 14.36 -3.09
CA ALA A 42 2.47 14.92 -3.16
C ALA A 42 3.32 14.51 -1.94
N ILE A 43 2.78 14.65 -0.73
CA ILE A 43 3.46 14.24 0.51
C ILE A 43 3.75 12.75 0.47
N LEU A 44 2.76 11.90 0.15
CA LEU A 44 2.96 10.46 0.07
C LEU A 44 3.99 10.08 -0.99
N SER A 45 4.05 10.79 -2.13
CA SER A 45 5.07 10.53 -3.17
C SER A 45 6.50 10.82 -2.71
N LEU A 46 6.67 11.61 -1.64
CA LEU A 46 7.96 11.88 -0.99
C LEU A 46 8.21 10.93 0.19
N LEU A 47 7.19 10.69 1.02
CA LEU A 47 7.30 9.80 2.18
C LEU A 47 7.52 8.34 1.79
N THR A 48 6.96 7.90 0.67
CA THR A 48 7.10 6.51 0.17
C THR A 48 8.56 6.15 -0.13
N PRO A 49 9.29 6.89 -0.99
CA PRO A 49 10.71 6.60 -1.22
C PRO A 49 11.56 6.86 0.03
N LEU A 50 11.23 7.87 0.85
CA LEU A 50 11.94 8.10 2.11
C LEU A 50 11.82 6.90 3.06
N LEU A 51 10.61 6.34 3.22
CA LEU A 51 10.38 5.13 4.01
C LEU A 51 11.19 3.95 3.48
N ALA A 52 11.21 3.76 2.16
CA ALA A 52 12.00 2.70 1.54
C ALA A 52 13.51 2.88 1.81
N LEU A 53 14.02 4.11 1.76
CA LEU A 53 15.42 4.42 2.09
C LEU A 53 15.74 4.17 3.56
N VAL A 54 14.84 4.54 4.48
CA VAL A 54 15.01 4.27 5.91
C VAL A 54 15.04 2.77 6.18
N LEU A 55 14.13 1.99 5.60
CA LEU A 55 14.11 0.53 5.74
C LEU A 55 15.33 -0.13 5.09
N PHE A 56 15.76 0.36 3.91
CA PHE A 56 16.99 -0.08 3.27
C PHE A 56 18.20 0.14 4.18
N ALA A 57 18.33 1.35 4.75
CA ALA A 57 19.41 1.68 5.68
C ALA A 57 19.36 0.79 6.94
N ALA A 58 18.17 0.50 7.46
CA ALA A 58 18.00 -0.44 8.57
C ALA A 58 18.46 -1.86 8.22
N CYS A 59 18.32 -2.29 6.97
CA CYS A 59 18.78 -3.61 6.51
C CYS A 59 20.30 -3.70 6.34
N LEU A 60 21.02 -2.56 6.25
CA LEU A 60 22.48 -2.57 6.06
C LEU A 60 23.24 -3.22 7.21
N VAL A 61 22.66 -3.26 8.41
CA VAL A 61 23.27 -3.96 9.57
C VAL A 61 23.38 -5.47 9.35
N ALA A 62 22.57 -6.03 8.44
CA ALA A 62 22.56 -7.43 8.06
C ALA A 62 23.14 -7.66 6.64
N THR A 63 24.04 -6.76 6.20
CA THR A 63 24.73 -6.91 4.91
C THR A 63 25.65 -8.13 4.94
N PRO A 64 25.51 -9.08 3.99
CA PRO A 64 26.42 -10.22 3.89
C PRO A 64 27.83 -9.74 3.54
N THR A 65 28.85 -10.44 4.03
CA THR A 65 30.25 -10.11 3.70
C THR A 65 30.59 -10.32 2.22
N SER A 66 29.80 -11.14 1.52
CA SER A 66 29.89 -11.34 0.08
C SER A 66 28.98 -10.35 -0.67
N ALA A 67 29.60 -9.44 -1.42
CA ALA A 67 28.88 -8.53 -2.33
C ALA A 67 28.03 -9.28 -3.38
N GLY A 68 28.44 -10.49 -3.77
CA GLY A 68 27.70 -11.34 -4.71
C GLY A 68 26.30 -11.72 -4.19
N VAL A 69 26.16 -11.99 -2.89
CA VAL A 69 24.87 -12.32 -2.26
C VAL A 69 23.93 -11.12 -2.27
N LEU A 70 24.48 -9.91 -2.07
CA LEU A 70 23.72 -8.67 -2.11
C LEU A 70 23.19 -8.37 -3.51
N PHE A 71 24.05 -8.41 -4.54
CA PHE A 71 23.63 -8.16 -5.92
C PHE A 71 22.67 -9.23 -6.43
N LEU A 72 22.90 -10.50 -6.09
CA LEU A 72 22.00 -11.59 -6.45
C LEU A 72 20.64 -11.44 -5.79
N GLY A 73 20.60 -11.13 -4.49
CA GLY A 73 19.36 -10.94 -3.75
C GLY A 73 18.51 -9.80 -4.34
N ILE A 74 19.12 -8.63 -4.52
CA ILE A 74 18.45 -7.49 -5.14
C ILE A 74 17.98 -7.85 -6.55
N GLY A 75 18.85 -8.42 -7.39
CA GLY A 75 18.53 -8.80 -8.77
C GLY A 75 17.36 -9.78 -8.89
N LEU A 76 17.34 -10.82 -8.04
CA LEU A 76 16.24 -11.78 -7.98
C LEU A 76 14.93 -11.13 -7.49
N GLY A 77 15.01 -10.22 -6.52
CA GLY A 77 13.86 -9.42 -6.08
C GLY A 77 13.27 -8.55 -7.19
N LEU A 78 14.12 -7.89 -7.98
CA LEU A 78 13.71 -7.09 -9.14
C LEU A 78 13.03 -7.97 -10.21
N ALA A 79 13.63 -9.11 -10.55
CA ALA A 79 13.11 -10.03 -11.57
C ALA A 79 11.75 -10.62 -11.16
N HIS A 80 11.62 -11.04 -9.90
CA HIS A 80 10.36 -11.53 -9.35
C HIS A 80 9.25 -10.49 -9.53
N LEU A 81 9.49 -9.22 -9.20
CA LEU A 81 8.45 -8.20 -9.27
C LEU A 81 8.17 -7.71 -10.70
N ALA A 82 9.14 -7.76 -11.61
CA ALA A 82 8.89 -7.55 -13.04
C ALA A 82 7.87 -8.57 -13.58
N LEU A 83 7.97 -9.82 -13.14
CA LEU A 83 7.04 -10.87 -13.53
C LEU A 83 5.65 -10.69 -12.92
N MET A 84 5.55 -10.21 -11.67
CA MET A 84 4.28 -9.80 -11.05
C MET A 84 3.61 -8.64 -11.79
N LEU A 85 4.40 -7.66 -12.23
CA LEU A 85 3.88 -6.52 -12.99
C LEU A 85 3.25 -6.98 -14.29
N VAL A 86 3.90 -7.90 -15.01
CA VAL A 86 3.33 -8.51 -16.20
C VAL A 86 2.00 -9.20 -15.87
N ALA A 87 1.95 -10.03 -14.82
CA ALA A 87 0.71 -10.69 -14.39
C ALA A 87 -0.41 -9.68 -14.01
N GLY A 88 -0.06 -8.59 -13.33
CA GLY A 88 -0.98 -7.52 -12.96
C GLY A 88 -1.53 -6.74 -14.17
N THR A 89 -0.69 -6.46 -15.17
CA THR A 89 -1.12 -5.78 -16.41
C THR A 89 -2.06 -6.64 -17.25
N VAL A 90 -1.86 -7.97 -17.26
CA VAL A 90 -2.81 -8.91 -17.89
C VAL A 90 -4.17 -8.84 -17.20
N GLY A 91 -4.18 -8.74 -15.88
CA GLY A 91 -5.41 -8.50 -15.11
C GLY A 91 -6.13 -7.21 -15.51
N ALA A 92 -5.40 -6.09 -15.56
CA ALA A 92 -5.94 -4.79 -15.93
C ALA A 92 -6.50 -4.75 -17.37
N LYS A 93 -5.89 -5.49 -18.31
CA LYS A 93 -6.37 -5.60 -19.70
C LYS A 93 -7.68 -6.37 -19.84
N LYS A 94 -8.00 -7.30 -18.93
CA LYS A 94 -9.25 -8.09 -18.98
C LYS A 94 -10.44 -7.40 -18.30
N GLY A 95 -10.27 -6.19 -17.79
CA GLY A 95 -11.35 -5.30 -17.35
C GLY A 95 -11.76 -5.43 -15.87
N PRO A 96 -12.64 -4.52 -15.39
CA PRO A 96 -12.94 -4.33 -13.96
C PRO A 96 -13.54 -5.57 -13.29
N ALA A 97 -14.39 -6.30 -14.02
CA ALA A 97 -15.06 -7.50 -13.53
C ALA A 97 -14.10 -8.62 -13.13
N MET A 98 -12.93 -8.70 -13.77
CA MET A 98 -11.92 -9.68 -13.42
C MET A 98 -11.12 -9.23 -12.20
N THR A 99 -10.77 -7.96 -12.11
CA THR A 99 -9.97 -7.40 -11.01
C THR A 99 -10.69 -7.34 -9.66
N THR A 100 -12.03 -7.34 -9.67
CA THR A 100 -12.85 -7.39 -8.45
C THR A 100 -13.21 -8.82 -8.03
N SER A 101 -12.91 -9.83 -8.86
CA SER A 101 -13.21 -11.21 -8.53
C SER A 101 -12.24 -11.76 -7.45
N PRO A 102 -12.75 -12.41 -6.40
CA PRO A 102 -11.92 -13.05 -5.38
C PRO A 102 -10.96 -14.10 -5.97
N TRP A 103 -11.36 -14.77 -7.04
CA TRP A 103 -10.56 -15.79 -7.72
C TRP A 103 -9.35 -15.19 -8.45
N PHE A 104 -9.48 -14.01 -9.03
CA PHE A 104 -8.33 -13.30 -9.61
C PHE A 104 -7.34 -12.86 -8.54
N LEU A 105 -7.83 -12.43 -7.37
CA LEU A 105 -6.99 -12.11 -6.23
C LEU A 105 -6.21 -13.35 -5.75
N VAL A 106 -6.88 -14.48 -5.57
CA VAL A 106 -6.24 -15.75 -5.17
C VAL A 106 -5.22 -16.21 -6.21
N GLY A 107 -5.56 -16.14 -7.50
CA GLY A 107 -4.63 -16.51 -8.58
C GLY A 107 -3.39 -15.60 -8.61
N ARG A 108 -3.56 -14.29 -8.42
CA ARG A 108 -2.44 -13.33 -8.33
C ARG A 108 -1.54 -13.63 -7.15
N VAL A 109 -2.11 -13.89 -5.98
CA VAL A 109 -1.35 -14.25 -4.76
C VAL A 109 -0.63 -15.59 -4.95
N ALA A 110 -1.29 -16.59 -5.52
CA ALA A 110 -0.66 -17.89 -5.80
C ALA A 110 0.55 -17.73 -6.74
N ILE A 111 0.46 -16.89 -7.76
CA ILE A 111 1.58 -16.58 -8.67
C ILE A 111 2.70 -15.86 -7.90
N GLU A 112 2.38 -14.88 -7.05
CA GLU A 112 3.36 -14.17 -6.18
C GLU A 112 4.15 -15.13 -5.31
N GLU A 113 3.45 -16.05 -4.66
CA GLU A 113 4.07 -16.96 -3.71
C GLU A 113 4.81 -18.11 -4.40
N LEU A 114 4.30 -18.60 -5.54
CA LEU A 114 5.01 -19.57 -6.39
C LEU A 114 6.34 -19.00 -6.89
N LEU A 115 6.37 -17.72 -7.27
CA LEU A 115 7.59 -17.08 -7.70
C LEU A 115 8.53 -16.77 -6.53
N ARG A 116 8.00 -16.41 -5.36
CA ARG A 116 8.79 -16.33 -4.13
C ARG A 116 9.44 -17.68 -3.79
N LEU A 117 8.68 -18.77 -3.91
CA LEU A 117 9.16 -20.13 -3.70
C LEU A 117 10.20 -20.53 -4.75
N LEU A 118 9.99 -20.22 -6.03
CA LEU A 118 10.96 -20.54 -7.08
C LEU A 118 12.29 -19.83 -6.86
N VAL A 119 12.25 -18.53 -6.52
CA VAL A 119 13.45 -17.75 -6.18
C VAL A 119 14.14 -18.34 -4.95
N ALA A 120 13.38 -18.74 -3.93
CA ALA A 120 13.92 -19.42 -2.77
C ALA A 120 14.53 -20.79 -3.14
N LEU A 121 13.91 -21.61 -3.98
CA LEU A 121 14.46 -22.88 -4.44
C LEU A 121 15.78 -22.68 -5.21
N ILE A 122 15.83 -21.71 -6.12
CA ILE A 122 17.07 -21.34 -6.83
C ILE A 122 18.16 -20.96 -5.83
N ALA A 123 17.82 -20.16 -4.82
CA ALA A 123 18.73 -19.80 -3.74
C ALA A 123 19.21 -21.00 -2.92
N LEU A 124 18.31 -21.92 -2.54
CA LEU A 124 18.65 -23.11 -1.75
C LEU A 124 19.62 -24.04 -2.49
N VAL A 125 19.45 -24.16 -3.82
CA VAL A 125 20.29 -25.01 -4.68
C VAL A 125 21.66 -24.37 -4.92
N THR A 126 21.73 -23.03 -4.96
CA THR A 126 22.95 -22.31 -5.33
C THR A 126 23.80 -21.85 -4.14
N LEU A 127 23.23 -21.77 -2.93
CA LEU A 127 23.89 -21.17 -1.75
C LEU A 127 23.86 -22.06 -0.51
N SER A 128 24.95 -21.99 0.27
CA SER A 128 25.07 -22.68 1.54
C SER A 128 24.07 -22.16 2.58
N TRP A 129 23.71 -23.02 3.54
CA TRP A 129 22.70 -22.74 4.57
C TRP A 129 22.92 -21.41 5.30
N GLN A 130 24.17 -21.09 5.61
CA GLN A 130 24.57 -19.88 6.35
C GLN A 130 24.19 -18.55 5.69
N TRP A 131 23.93 -18.52 4.37
CA TRP A 131 23.59 -17.30 3.63
C TRP A 131 22.10 -17.13 3.34
N ARG A 132 21.26 -18.11 3.70
CA ARG A 132 19.83 -18.14 3.31
C ARG A 132 19.02 -16.99 3.91
N GLY A 133 19.21 -16.68 5.19
CA GLY A 133 18.53 -15.56 5.85
C GLY A 133 18.93 -14.20 5.25
N ALA A 134 20.23 -13.97 5.07
CA ALA A 134 20.74 -12.74 4.46
C ALA A 134 20.25 -12.58 3.02
N LEU A 135 20.30 -13.64 2.21
CA LEU A 135 19.79 -13.58 0.84
C LEU A 135 18.28 -13.30 0.80
N GLY A 136 17.48 -13.97 1.65
CA GLY A 136 16.05 -13.72 1.75
C GLY A 136 15.70 -12.28 2.10
N LEU A 137 16.47 -11.67 3.02
CA LEU A 137 16.36 -10.25 3.34
C LEU A 137 16.62 -9.37 2.11
N TRP A 138 17.71 -9.62 1.37
CA TRP A 138 18.09 -8.81 0.20
C TRP A 138 17.17 -9.01 -1.01
N ILE A 139 16.56 -10.18 -1.16
CA ILE A 139 15.43 -10.41 -2.08
C ILE A 139 14.23 -9.54 -1.66
N GLY A 140 13.90 -9.53 -0.37
CA GLY A 140 12.85 -8.68 0.19
C GLY A 140 13.12 -7.19 -0.02
N VAL A 141 14.37 -6.75 0.14
CA VAL A 141 14.79 -5.36 -0.12
C VAL A 141 14.61 -5.01 -1.60
N GLY A 142 15.05 -5.88 -2.51
CA GLY A 142 14.85 -5.68 -3.95
C GLY A 142 13.36 -5.55 -4.31
N ALA A 143 12.52 -6.41 -3.74
CA ALA A 143 11.07 -6.36 -3.93
C ALA A 143 10.44 -5.08 -3.36
N MET A 144 10.83 -4.70 -2.15
CA MET A 144 10.40 -3.47 -1.50
C MET A 144 10.72 -2.22 -2.34
N LEU A 145 11.95 -2.13 -2.88
CA LEU A 145 12.38 -0.97 -3.67
C LEU A 145 11.54 -0.77 -4.94
N VAL A 146 11.21 -1.84 -5.65
CA VAL A 146 10.35 -1.74 -6.84
C VAL A 146 8.91 -1.41 -6.44
N TRP A 147 8.39 -1.94 -5.34
CA TRP A 147 7.10 -1.49 -4.81
C TRP A 147 7.11 -0.01 -4.44
N ALA A 148 8.21 0.50 -3.88
CA ALA A 148 8.38 1.91 -3.61
C ALA A 148 8.35 2.75 -4.89
N ILE A 149 9.03 2.31 -5.96
CA ILE A 149 8.98 2.96 -7.27
C ILE A 149 7.55 2.96 -7.82
N LEU A 150 6.87 1.81 -7.83
CA LEU A 150 5.50 1.67 -8.32
C LEU A 150 4.52 2.54 -7.55
N ALA A 151 4.55 2.48 -6.22
CA ALA A 151 3.70 3.28 -5.35
C ALA A 151 3.97 4.78 -5.57
N THR A 152 5.23 5.18 -5.71
CA THR A 152 5.60 6.57 -6.01
C THR A 152 5.04 7.04 -7.36
N VAL A 153 5.17 6.22 -8.41
CA VAL A 153 4.61 6.51 -9.74
C VAL A 153 3.08 6.58 -9.67
N GLN A 154 2.42 5.66 -8.97
CA GLN A 154 0.97 5.68 -8.77
C GLN A 154 0.52 6.94 -8.01
N LEU A 155 1.24 7.36 -6.98
CA LEU A 155 0.93 8.58 -6.22
C LEU A 155 1.15 9.84 -7.07
N ALA A 156 2.24 9.91 -7.84
CA ALA A 156 2.51 11.02 -8.75
C ALA A 156 1.46 11.11 -9.87
N THR A 157 1.02 9.97 -10.41
CA THR A 157 -0.05 9.93 -11.42
C THR A 157 -1.41 10.26 -10.81
N SER A 158 -1.74 9.77 -9.62
CA SER A 158 -2.95 10.18 -8.87
C SER A 158 -2.99 11.68 -8.59
N ARG A 159 -1.85 12.29 -8.23
CA ARG A 159 -1.72 13.75 -8.07
C ARG A 159 -2.05 14.49 -9.38
N ARG A 160 -1.53 14.03 -10.52
CA ARG A 160 -1.82 14.65 -11.83
C ARG A 160 -3.27 14.45 -12.25
N ARG A 161 -3.84 13.28 -11.96
CA ARG A 161 -5.24 12.94 -12.29
C ARG A 161 -6.25 13.69 -11.44
N ILE A 162 -6.00 13.90 -10.14
CA ILE A 162 -6.95 14.61 -9.28
C ILE A 162 -7.06 16.09 -9.66
N ALA A 163 -5.97 16.68 -10.16
CA ALA A 163 -5.93 18.06 -10.65
C ALA A 163 -6.65 18.25 -12.00
N ARG A 164 -7.11 17.18 -12.66
CA ARG A 164 -7.84 17.25 -13.92
C ARG A 164 -9.28 16.77 -13.72
N PRO A 165 -10.29 17.49 -14.23
CA PRO A 165 -11.67 17.02 -14.18
C PRO A 165 -11.77 15.71 -14.97
N SER A 166 -12.18 14.65 -14.27
CA SER A 166 -12.35 13.29 -14.81
C SER A 166 -13.32 12.51 -13.92
N ASP A 167 -13.96 11.47 -14.46
CA ASP A 167 -14.90 10.63 -13.70
C ASP A 167 -14.24 10.04 -12.45
N TRP A 168 -12.98 9.61 -12.59
CA TRP A 168 -12.17 9.15 -11.47
C TRP A 168 -11.96 10.22 -10.39
N SER A 169 -11.69 11.47 -10.77
CA SER A 169 -11.50 12.57 -9.83
C SER A 169 -12.81 12.88 -9.08
N LYS A 170 -13.93 12.92 -9.82
CA LYS A 170 -15.26 13.12 -9.24
C LYS A 170 -15.62 12.02 -8.26
N GLU A 171 -15.47 10.76 -8.64
CA GLU A 171 -15.75 9.60 -7.79
C GLU A 171 -14.86 9.58 -6.53
N THR A 172 -13.57 9.94 -6.68
CA THR A 172 -12.64 10.03 -5.54
C THR A 172 -13.04 11.12 -4.56
N VAL A 173 -13.42 12.31 -5.04
CA VAL A 173 -13.87 13.42 -4.20
C VAL A 173 -15.19 13.07 -3.51
N LEU A 174 -16.16 12.52 -4.23
CA LEU A 174 -17.44 12.05 -3.68
C LEU A 174 -17.22 10.99 -2.61
N SER A 175 -16.33 10.02 -2.83
CA SER A 175 -16.02 8.99 -1.84
C SER A 175 -15.49 9.56 -0.52
N VAL A 176 -14.72 10.65 -0.57
CA VAL A 176 -14.21 11.34 0.63
C VAL A 176 -15.32 12.11 1.34
N LEU A 177 -16.16 12.83 0.58
CA LEU A 177 -17.30 13.59 1.09
C LEU A 177 -18.36 12.67 1.71
N ASP A 178 -18.82 11.66 0.96
CA ASP A 178 -19.84 10.68 1.38
C ASP A 178 -19.34 9.78 2.54
N GLY A 179 -18.03 9.53 2.59
CA GLY A 179 -17.40 8.79 3.68
C GLY A 179 -17.32 9.58 4.99
N GLY A 180 -17.42 10.91 4.94
CA GLY A 180 -17.13 11.78 6.08
C GLY A 180 -15.73 11.53 6.64
N ILE A 181 -14.77 11.14 5.79
CA ILE A 181 -13.39 10.85 6.17
C ILE A 181 -12.55 12.07 5.80
N SER A 182 -11.75 12.58 6.74
CA SER A 182 -10.82 13.65 6.41
C SER A 182 -9.75 13.14 5.42
N VAL A 183 -9.37 13.97 4.45
CA VAL A 183 -8.29 13.64 3.49
C VAL A 183 -7.02 13.20 4.22
N ARG A 184 -6.69 13.87 5.34
CA ARG A 184 -5.55 13.48 6.19
C ARG A 184 -5.62 12.01 6.60
N ARG A 185 -6.77 11.56 7.11
CA ARG A 185 -6.95 10.18 7.54
C ARG A 185 -6.83 9.19 6.39
N ALA A 186 -7.45 9.49 5.24
CA ALA A 186 -7.34 8.66 4.05
C ALA A 186 -5.88 8.50 3.58
N MET A 187 -5.09 9.59 3.63
CA MET A 187 -3.67 9.56 3.28
C MET A 187 -2.83 8.82 4.32
N THR A 188 -3.13 8.97 5.62
CA THR A 188 -2.46 8.23 6.69
C THR A 188 -2.68 6.73 6.55
N VAL A 189 -3.92 6.29 6.33
CA VAL A 189 -4.25 4.88 6.08
C VAL A 189 -3.46 4.36 4.89
N ARG A 190 -3.45 5.10 3.79
CA ARG A 190 -2.70 4.70 2.58
C ARG A 190 -1.20 4.60 2.83
N PHE A 191 -0.63 5.50 3.65
CA PHE A 191 0.77 5.40 4.05
C PHE A 191 1.04 4.15 4.90
N VAL A 192 0.14 3.86 5.83
CA VAL A 192 0.21 2.68 6.70
C VAL A 192 0.12 1.39 5.87
N ASP A 193 -0.71 1.34 4.83
CA ASP A 193 -0.77 0.21 3.89
C ASP A 193 0.54 0.02 3.11
N ILE A 194 1.15 1.12 2.65
CA ILE A 194 2.46 1.09 1.96
C ILE A 194 3.54 0.56 2.92
N ALA A 195 3.57 1.03 4.17
CA ALA A 195 4.50 0.55 5.17
C ALA A 195 4.30 -0.94 5.48
N GLY A 196 3.04 -1.36 5.63
CA GLY A 196 2.65 -2.76 5.77
C GLY A 196 3.17 -3.63 4.63
N LEU A 197 2.98 -3.19 3.40
CA LEU A 197 3.46 -3.89 2.21
C LEU A 197 4.99 -4.04 2.22
N PHE A 198 5.73 -3.00 2.56
CA PHE A 198 7.20 -3.06 2.63
C PHE A 198 7.68 -4.06 3.69
N LEU A 199 7.11 -3.99 4.90
CA LEU A 199 7.44 -4.92 5.98
C LEU A 199 7.07 -6.36 5.63
N PHE A 200 5.94 -6.56 4.95
CA PHE A 200 5.53 -7.88 4.46
C PHE A 200 6.56 -8.46 3.48
N GLN A 201 7.01 -7.68 2.49
CA GLN A 201 7.98 -8.18 1.50
C GLN A 201 9.33 -8.53 2.15
N LEU A 202 9.81 -7.70 3.08
CA LEU A 202 11.03 -7.99 3.84
C LEU A 202 10.89 -9.29 4.65
N GLY A 203 9.80 -9.42 5.41
CA GLY A 203 9.57 -10.58 6.27
C GLY A 203 9.32 -11.86 5.50
N ALA A 204 8.42 -11.82 4.50
CA ALA A 204 8.02 -12.99 3.73
C ALA A 204 9.19 -13.58 2.93
N CYS A 205 9.99 -12.75 2.27
CA CYS A 205 11.17 -13.22 1.54
C CYS A 205 12.20 -13.84 2.49
N THR A 206 12.44 -13.22 3.64
CA THR A 206 13.35 -13.77 4.65
C THR A 206 12.88 -15.14 5.17
N LEU A 207 11.60 -15.26 5.54
CA LEU A 207 11.02 -16.50 6.07
C LEU A 207 11.03 -17.63 5.02
N VAL A 208 10.63 -17.35 3.79
CA VAL A 208 10.55 -18.36 2.73
C VAL A 208 11.93 -18.86 2.31
N THR A 209 12.93 -17.98 2.21
CA THR A 209 14.30 -18.41 1.90
C THR A 209 14.93 -19.18 3.06
N ALA A 210 14.61 -18.83 4.30
CA ALA A 210 15.14 -19.52 5.48
C ALA A 210 14.47 -20.89 5.71
N ALA A 211 13.15 -20.98 5.53
CA ALA A 211 12.39 -22.20 5.68
C ALA A 211 11.30 -22.26 4.58
N PRO A 212 11.49 -23.04 3.49
CA PRO A 212 10.58 -23.04 2.35
C PRO A 212 9.13 -23.42 2.68
N ILE A 213 8.93 -24.19 3.74
CA ILE A 213 7.60 -24.54 4.26
C ILE A 213 6.79 -23.29 4.69
N MET A 214 7.46 -22.20 5.05
CA MET A 214 6.84 -20.91 5.38
C MET A 214 6.10 -20.28 4.20
N THR A 215 6.31 -20.76 2.97
CA THR A 215 5.55 -20.33 1.78
C THR A 215 4.04 -20.51 2.00
N VAL A 216 3.61 -21.59 2.66
CA VAL A 216 2.19 -21.80 2.96
C VAL A 216 1.65 -20.70 3.88
N ALA A 217 2.42 -20.34 4.91
CA ALA A 217 2.04 -19.28 5.83
C ALA A 217 2.00 -17.91 5.13
N THR A 218 2.97 -17.60 4.25
CA THR A 218 2.99 -16.34 3.50
C THR A 218 1.85 -16.26 2.48
N ILE A 219 1.48 -17.37 1.83
CA ILE A 219 0.27 -17.47 0.99
C ILE A 219 -0.97 -17.09 1.81
N VAL A 220 -1.16 -17.72 2.97
CA VAL A 220 -2.34 -17.46 3.81
C VAL A 220 -2.39 -16.00 4.24
N LEU A 221 -1.27 -15.42 4.66
CA LEU A 221 -1.18 -14.02 5.08
C LEU A 221 -1.41 -13.05 3.92
N SER A 222 -0.92 -13.37 2.72
CA SER A 222 -1.13 -12.57 1.51
C SER A 222 -2.61 -12.61 1.06
N ILE A 223 -3.25 -13.78 1.11
CA ILE A 223 -4.70 -13.92 0.89
C ILE A 223 -5.48 -13.12 1.95
N ALA A 224 -5.13 -13.25 3.23
CA ALA A 224 -5.79 -12.53 4.31
C ALA A 224 -5.68 -11.00 4.14
N SER A 225 -4.51 -10.51 3.73
CA SER A 225 -4.28 -9.09 3.40
C SER A 225 -5.17 -8.64 2.23
N GLY A 226 -5.22 -9.42 1.14
CA GLY A 226 -6.08 -9.11 0.00
C GLY A 226 -7.58 -9.15 0.34
N LEU A 227 -8.03 -10.14 1.11
CA LEU A 227 -9.42 -10.26 1.57
C LEU A 227 -9.79 -9.11 2.50
N SER A 228 -8.90 -8.68 3.39
CA SER A 228 -9.16 -7.53 4.27
C SER A 228 -9.43 -6.26 3.46
N THR A 229 -8.70 -6.08 2.34
CA THR A 229 -8.92 -4.96 1.41
C THR A 229 -10.28 -5.07 0.74
N LEU A 230 -10.69 -6.26 0.29
CA LEU A 230 -12.01 -6.49 -0.31
C LEU A 230 -13.15 -6.26 0.69
N ILE A 231 -12.99 -6.68 1.94
CA ILE A 231 -13.94 -6.42 3.03
C ILE A 231 -14.09 -4.91 3.23
N VAL A 232 -12.99 -4.17 3.32
CA VAL A 232 -13.03 -2.70 3.47
C VAL A 232 -13.71 -2.04 2.26
N GLN A 233 -13.49 -2.56 1.06
CA GLN A 233 -14.11 -2.07 -0.17
C GLN A 233 -15.62 -2.36 -0.23
N SER A 234 -16.10 -3.47 0.32
CA SER A 234 -17.52 -3.82 0.35
C SER A 234 -18.33 -3.08 1.42
N LEU A 235 -17.67 -2.47 2.41
CA LEU A 235 -18.33 -1.66 3.43
C LEU A 235 -18.84 -0.32 2.86
N SER A 236 -19.99 0.11 3.37
CA SER A 236 -20.51 1.46 3.11
C SER A 236 -19.53 2.54 3.60
N PRO A 237 -19.51 3.74 2.98
CA PRO A 237 -18.55 4.79 3.32
C PRO A 237 -18.53 5.15 4.82
N ALA A 238 -19.72 5.20 5.45
CA ALA A 238 -19.89 5.47 6.87
C ALA A 238 -19.39 4.34 7.81
N ARG A 239 -19.36 3.07 7.34
CA ARG A 239 -18.77 1.96 8.10
C ARG A 239 -17.27 1.82 7.84
N ARG A 240 -16.83 2.10 6.61
CA ARG A 240 -15.43 2.06 6.20
C ARG A 240 -14.57 2.93 7.11
N LYS A 241 -15.04 4.13 7.47
CA LYS A 241 -14.31 5.02 8.37
C LYS A 241 -14.04 4.43 9.75
N ASN A 242 -14.83 3.52 10.29
CA ASN A 242 -14.61 3.00 11.66
C ASN A 242 -14.09 1.57 11.67
N SER A 243 -13.85 0.99 10.49
CA SER A 243 -13.49 -0.41 10.37
C SER A 243 -12.02 -0.64 10.77
N PRO A 244 -11.73 -1.52 11.75
CA PRO A 244 -10.35 -1.88 12.10
C PRO A 244 -9.65 -2.64 10.97
N TRP A 245 -10.42 -3.26 10.05
CA TRP A 245 -9.91 -3.97 8.89
C TRP A 245 -9.05 -3.11 7.96
N VAL A 246 -9.19 -1.79 8.05
CA VAL A 246 -8.35 -0.82 7.33
C VAL A 246 -6.87 -0.93 7.73
N PHE A 247 -6.56 -1.45 8.92
CA PHE A 247 -5.19 -1.62 9.40
C PHE A 247 -4.66 -3.05 9.27
N ALA A 248 -5.49 -4.00 8.80
CA ALA A 248 -5.11 -5.40 8.71
C ALA A 248 -3.89 -5.64 7.79
N PRO A 249 -3.76 -5.02 6.60
CA PRO A 249 -2.57 -5.17 5.76
C PRO A 249 -1.29 -4.76 6.48
N CYS A 250 -1.33 -3.66 7.23
CA CYS A 250 -0.20 -3.22 8.04
C CYS A 250 0.11 -4.16 9.19
N ALA A 251 -0.90 -4.59 9.95
CA ALA A 251 -0.71 -5.54 11.04
C ALA A 251 -0.07 -6.84 10.54
N ILE A 252 -0.53 -7.36 9.40
CA ILE A 252 0.05 -8.54 8.74
C ILE A 252 1.51 -8.28 8.37
N GLY A 253 1.83 -7.14 7.76
CA GLY A 253 3.20 -6.77 7.42
C GLY A 253 4.14 -6.70 8.62
N VAL A 254 3.70 -6.04 9.69
CA VAL A 254 4.46 -5.93 10.96
C VAL A 254 4.70 -7.30 11.57
N VAL A 255 3.66 -8.13 11.67
CA VAL A 255 3.78 -9.50 12.21
C VAL A 255 4.74 -10.34 11.36
N THR A 256 4.66 -10.24 10.04
CA THR A 256 5.54 -11.00 9.12
C THR A 256 7.01 -10.58 9.29
N ALA A 257 7.29 -9.28 9.40
CA ALA A 257 8.63 -8.78 9.67
C ALA A 257 9.13 -9.20 11.06
N ALA A 258 8.29 -9.12 12.10
CA ALA A 258 8.64 -9.53 13.45
C ALA A 258 8.97 -11.03 13.53
N LEU A 259 8.19 -11.87 12.84
CA LEU A 259 8.48 -13.31 12.73
C LEU A 259 9.80 -13.58 12.02
N ALA A 260 10.12 -12.82 10.96
CA ALA A 260 11.40 -12.94 10.26
C ALA A 260 12.57 -12.57 11.18
N VAL A 261 12.46 -11.46 11.92
CA VAL A 261 13.47 -11.04 12.89
C VAL A 261 13.63 -12.10 13.99
N ALA A 262 12.54 -12.59 14.56
CA ALA A 262 12.58 -13.64 15.58
C ALA A 262 13.23 -14.93 15.05
N PHE A 263 12.91 -15.33 13.82
CA PHE A 263 13.51 -16.51 13.18
C PHE A 263 15.02 -16.35 12.96
N VAL A 264 15.46 -15.18 12.52
CA VAL A 264 16.90 -14.89 12.30
C VAL A 264 17.66 -14.76 13.62
N LEU A 265 17.04 -14.20 14.66
CA LEU A 265 17.67 -13.99 15.96
C LEU A 265 17.60 -15.19 16.89
N ALA A 266 16.71 -16.16 16.67
CA ALA A 266 16.60 -17.37 17.49
C ALA A 266 17.73 -18.35 17.11
N PRO A 267 18.82 -18.45 17.91
CA PRO A 267 19.97 -19.27 17.56
C PRO A 267 19.68 -20.78 17.70
N GLY A 268 18.54 -21.16 18.29
CA GLY A 268 18.24 -22.53 18.72
C GLY A 268 17.50 -23.42 17.73
N VAL A 269 16.93 -22.89 16.62
CA VAL A 269 16.20 -23.73 15.64
C VAL A 269 17.12 -24.24 14.54
N ALA A 270 18.18 -23.49 14.21
CA ALA A 270 19.23 -23.93 13.26
C ALA A 270 20.10 -25.08 13.80
N ALA A 271 20.02 -25.42 15.09
CA ALA A 271 20.73 -26.53 15.70
C ALA A 271 19.93 -27.86 15.69
N LEU A 272 18.67 -27.84 15.21
CA LEU A 272 17.77 -29.00 15.21
C LEU A 272 17.32 -29.46 13.81
N SER A 273 17.87 -28.85 12.73
CA SER A 273 17.60 -29.24 11.34
C SER A 273 18.88 -29.62 10.60
#